data_AF-U6KLV6-F1
#
_entry.id   AF-U6KLV6-F1
#
_cell.length_a   1.000
_cell.length_b   1.000
_cell.length_c   1.000
_cell.angle_alpha   90.00
_cell.angle_beta   90.00
_cell.angle_gamma   90.00
#
_symmetry.space_group_name_H-M   'P 1'
#
loop_
_entity.id
_entity.type
_entity.pdbx_description
1 polymer ?
#
loop_
_entity_poly.entity_id
_entity_poly.type
_entity_poly.pdbx_seq_one_letter_code
_entity_poly.pdbx_strand_id
1 'polypeptide(L)'
;MVGTDESRSALQELCSSVKRSQDIAQTIAESSAGSSGSPLTAVKTAIEDSVSALSRLYEAARERGLSLAQEVQKERAPVFSEEEMQLLENGLGAGFREFMDFREQNLNSSLPVFVQKVERAAAELKGLRSIDGMDDLHLLMSVAKNLEMVKSACDSMQTEFACSDAIRASATTVLHMQYQREHASIHRELAGQVGEVRILCVLERQRRQIHPQQDISLLKSFRWLEKRLYRGEQQLQKHKEMIERMEEADNIISASNVEQQARTVVDSLKALLKAASSSWNSIPGAVSGGEAAQSEAMQGHLTAVACRAIGEAAAAGGRAVSMLNAVEAQGLGDSTLSWNKEEEGIKQPALQRRVNANLAKLIADALKQVDHVNAAMRKPVDADEETQEGRSSSEILMEEMLRASRTAAKASEAFVHDAELMWLRAQLNNSLDLDMQLSATLAQRATAAVGMATGEEPTQQRWHPEMSADDIKEFKDLLEQFHHLRDGALSANALNERASAAAMMKQAALKLTVFAEERQEQPRRR
;
A
#
# COMPACT_ATOMS: atom_id res chain seq x y z
N MET A 1 -28.63 -6.32 4.12
CA MET A 1 -29.71 -5.35 3.81
C MET A 1 -29.26 -4.37 2.72
N VAL A 2 -30.21 -3.80 1.95
CA VAL A 2 -30.01 -2.82 0.86
C VAL A 2 -29.26 -1.55 1.33
N GLY A 3 -29.38 -1.21 2.62
CA GLY A 3 -28.56 -0.19 3.29
C GLY A 3 -28.97 1.26 3.01
N THR A 4 -30.05 1.49 2.25
CA THR A 4 -30.58 2.83 1.98
C THR A 4 -31.62 3.24 3.02
N ASP A 5 -31.76 4.53 3.27
CA ASP A 5 -32.77 5.04 4.22
C ASP A 5 -34.20 4.68 3.79
N GLU A 6 -34.47 4.68 2.47
CA GLU A 6 -35.75 4.25 1.89
C GLU A 6 -36.03 2.76 2.20
N SER A 7 -35.04 1.88 2.00
CA SER A 7 -35.20 0.45 2.30
C SER A 7 -35.39 0.18 3.80
N ARG A 8 -34.73 0.97 4.66
CA ARG A 8 -34.89 0.87 6.12
C ARG A 8 -36.28 1.32 6.56
N SER A 9 -36.77 2.44 6.02
CA SER A 9 -38.14 2.92 6.27
C SER A 9 -39.17 1.88 5.82
N ALA A 10 -39.06 1.39 4.59
CA ALA A 10 -39.97 0.39 4.03
C ALA A 10 -39.98 -0.91 4.84
N LEU A 11 -38.80 -1.38 5.29
CA LEU A 11 -38.70 -2.56 6.16
C LEU A 11 -39.34 -2.32 7.53
N GLN A 12 -39.12 -1.16 8.15
CA GLN A 12 -39.71 -0.82 9.44
C GLN A 12 -41.23 -0.72 9.34
N GLU A 13 -41.75 -0.14 8.26
CA GLU A 13 -43.18 -0.06 7.97
C GLU A 13 -43.78 -1.45 7.73
N LEU A 14 -43.09 -2.31 6.98
CA LEU A 14 -43.48 -3.71 6.78
C LEU A 14 -43.56 -4.46 8.12
N CYS A 15 -42.52 -4.39 8.93
CA CYS A 15 -42.49 -5.03 10.25
C CYS A 15 -43.63 -4.52 11.16
N SER A 16 -43.88 -3.21 11.16
CA SER A 16 -44.94 -2.59 11.94
C SER A 16 -46.34 -3.02 11.46
N SER A 17 -46.52 -3.14 10.16
CA SER A 17 -47.77 -3.55 9.53
C SER A 17 -48.06 -5.04 9.73
N VAL A 18 -47.05 -5.89 9.60
CA VAL A 18 -47.14 -7.33 9.90
C VAL A 18 -47.47 -7.54 11.37
N LYS A 19 -46.79 -6.85 12.29
CA LYS A 19 -47.10 -6.92 13.72
C LYS A 19 -48.54 -6.48 14.02
N ARG A 20 -48.97 -5.36 13.43
CA ARG A 20 -50.35 -4.87 13.57
C ARG A 20 -51.38 -5.89 13.05
N SER A 21 -51.11 -6.54 11.91
CA SER A 21 -52.02 -7.57 11.38
C SER A 21 -52.07 -8.82 12.26
N GLN A 22 -50.94 -9.24 12.85
CA GLN A 22 -50.88 -10.31 13.85
C GLN A 22 -51.66 -9.96 15.11
N ASP A 23 -51.46 -8.76 15.66
CA ASP A 23 -52.16 -8.28 16.84
C ASP A 23 -53.68 -8.27 16.61
N ILE A 24 -54.14 -7.76 15.45
CA ILE A 24 -55.57 -7.76 15.09
C ILE A 24 -56.11 -9.19 14.92
N ALA A 25 -55.37 -10.08 14.25
CA ALA A 25 -55.76 -11.48 14.08
C ALA A 25 -55.88 -12.22 15.43
N GLN A 26 -54.95 -11.96 16.35
CA GLN A 26 -54.98 -12.51 17.70
C GLN A 26 -56.17 -11.95 18.50
N THR A 27 -56.44 -10.64 18.39
CA THR A 27 -57.59 -10.00 19.05
C THR A 27 -58.92 -10.60 18.55
N ILE A 28 -59.02 -10.89 17.24
CA ILE A 28 -60.19 -11.56 16.65
C ILE A 28 -60.35 -12.97 17.20
N ALA A 29 -59.25 -13.73 17.30
CA ALA A 29 -59.26 -15.09 17.83
C ALA A 29 -59.64 -15.15 19.32
N GLU A 30 -59.30 -14.13 20.10
CA GLU A 30 -59.61 -14.02 21.54
C GLU A 30 -61.00 -13.40 21.82
N SER A 31 -61.55 -12.63 20.88
CA SER A 31 -62.86 -11.97 21.03
C SER A 31 -64.04 -12.92 20.72
N SER A 32 -64.54 -13.59 21.76
CA SER A 32 -65.82 -14.31 21.71
C SER A 32 -66.99 -13.32 21.70
N ALA A 33 -67.65 -13.20 20.55
CA ALA A 33 -69.00 -12.63 20.36
C ALA A 33 -69.30 -11.25 21.00
N GLY A 34 -69.12 -10.15 20.25
CA GLY A 34 -69.78 -8.88 20.64
C GLY A 34 -69.35 -7.57 19.98
N SER A 35 -68.25 -7.52 19.22
CA SER A 35 -67.80 -6.25 18.62
C SER A 35 -68.52 -5.94 17.31
N SER A 36 -69.20 -4.78 17.23
CA SER A 36 -70.00 -4.34 16.07
C SER A 36 -69.21 -3.62 14.97
N GLY A 37 -67.89 -3.46 15.11
CA GLY A 37 -67.01 -2.96 14.07
C GLY A 37 -66.39 -4.11 13.27
N SER A 38 -66.49 -4.11 11.93
CA SER A 38 -65.99 -5.18 11.06
C SER A 38 -64.46 -5.36 11.22
N PRO A 39 -63.98 -6.37 11.97
CA PRO A 39 -62.56 -6.61 12.20
C PRO A 39 -61.84 -6.96 10.89
N LEU A 40 -62.61 -7.50 9.95
CA LEU A 40 -62.18 -7.84 8.59
C LEU A 40 -61.64 -6.63 7.82
N THR A 41 -62.21 -5.44 8.05
CA THR A 41 -61.78 -4.21 7.36
C THR A 41 -60.41 -3.77 7.86
N ALA A 42 -60.17 -3.85 9.17
CA ALA A 42 -58.89 -3.49 9.77
C ALA A 42 -57.77 -4.48 9.38
N VAL A 43 -58.07 -5.79 9.33
CA VAL A 43 -57.14 -6.80 8.80
C VAL A 43 -56.83 -6.54 7.34
N LYS A 44 -57.85 -6.23 6.52
CA LYS A 44 -57.66 -5.92 5.10
C LYS A 44 -56.74 -4.70 4.91
N THR A 45 -56.96 -3.62 5.64
CA THR A 45 -56.10 -2.43 5.59
C THR A 45 -54.66 -2.76 6.03
N ALA A 46 -54.47 -3.54 7.10
CA ALA A 46 -53.12 -3.94 7.52
C ALA A 46 -52.41 -4.85 6.50
N ILE A 47 -53.16 -5.69 5.77
CA ILE A 47 -52.61 -6.48 4.66
C ILE A 47 -52.24 -5.57 3.48
N GLU A 48 -53.10 -4.65 3.09
CA GLU A 48 -52.84 -3.66 2.02
C GLU A 48 -51.61 -2.78 2.36
N ASP A 49 -51.50 -2.31 3.60
CA ASP A 49 -50.33 -1.58 4.12
C ASP A 49 -49.05 -2.43 4.04
N SER A 50 -49.15 -3.72 4.40
CA SER A 50 -48.01 -4.65 4.33
C SER A 50 -47.55 -4.89 2.89
N VAL A 51 -48.48 -5.09 1.96
CA VAL A 51 -48.19 -5.27 0.52
C VAL A 51 -47.58 -3.99 -0.05
N SER A 52 -48.08 -2.81 0.34
CA SER A 52 -47.53 -1.52 -0.06
C SER A 52 -46.10 -1.30 0.45
N ALA A 53 -45.83 -1.60 1.72
CA ALA A 53 -44.48 -1.53 2.29
C ALA A 53 -43.52 -2.54 1.63
N LEU A 54 -44.01 -3.74 1.33
CA LEU A 54 -43.25 -4.78 0.63
C LEU A 54 -42.89 -4.35 -0.80
N SER A 55 -43.84 -3.76 -1.53
CA SER A 55 -43.64 -3.23 -2.88
C SER A 55 -42.59 -2.11 -2.89
N ARG A 56 -42.63 -1.18 -1.92
CA ARG A 56 -41.58 -0.15 -1.77
C ARG A 56 -40.21 -0.74 -1.44
N LEU A 57 -40.14 -1.72 -0.54
CA LEU A 57 -38.89 -2.39 -0.19
C LEU A 57 -38.29 -3.10 -1.42
N TYR A 58 -39.14 -3.78 -2.19
CA TYR A 58 -38.77 -4.41 -3.46
C TYR A 58 -38.20 -3.41 -4.46
N GLU A 59 -38.91 -2.30 -4.71
CA GLU A 59 -38.46 -1.27 -5.66
C GLU A 59 -37.16 -0.61 -5.22
N ALA A 60 -37.03 -0.25 -3.93
CA ALA A 60 -35.80 0.31 -3.39
C ALA A 60 -34.60 -0.65 -3.53
N ALA A 61 -34.81 -1.94 -3.33
CA ALA A 61 -33.80 -2.98 -3.52
C ALA A 61 -33.42 -3.13 -5.00
N ARG A 62 -34.41 -3.13 -5.90
CA ARG A 62 -34.22 -3.21 -7.35
C ARG A 62 -33.41 -2.01 -7.85
N GLU A 63 -33.82 -0.79 -7.50
CA GLU A 63 -33.14 0.44 -7.89
C GLU A 63 -31.70 0.51 -7.35
N ARG A 64 -31.47 0.11 -6.09
CA ARG A 64 -30.11 0.07 -5.55
C ARG A 64 -29.23 -0.92 -6.31
N GLY A 65 -29.75 -2.10 -6.67
CA GLY A 65 -29.02 -3.07 -7.48
C GLY A 65 -28.64 -2.50 -8.86
N LEU A 66 -29.57 -1.78 -9.50
CA LEU A 66 -29.29 -1.10 -10.77
C LEU A 66 -28.27 0.03 -10.63
N SER A 67 -28.31 0.80 -9.54
CA SER A 67 -27.32 1.84 -9.25
C SER A 67 -25.92 1.24 -9.07
N LEU A 68 -25.80 0.20 -8.25
CA LEU A 68 -24.52 -0.50 -8.02
C LEU A 68 -23.97 -1.09 -9.33
N ALA A 69 -24.83 -1.66 -10.17
CA ALA A 69 -24.41 -2.15 -11.47
C ALA A 69 -23.84 -1.05 -12.38
N GLN A 70 -24.42 0.15 -12.32
CA GLN A 70 -23.88 1.31 -13.04
C GLN A 70 -22.56 1.81 -12.46
N GLU A 71 -22.36 1.72 -11.15
CA GLU A 71 -21.09 2.06 -10.48
C GLU A 71 -19.97 1.15 -10.99
N VAL A 72 -20.19 -0.17 -10.99
CA VAL A 72 -19.26 -1.18 -11.52
C VAL A 72 -18.86 -0.92 -12.98
N GLN A 73 -19.80 -0.49 -13.83
CA GLN A 73 -19.52 -0.20 -15.24
C GLN A 73 -18.66 1.06 -15.47
N LYS A 74 -18.68 1.99 -14.52
CA LYS A 74 -17.95 3.27 -14.63
C LYS A 74 -16.53 3.17 -14.07
N GLU A 75 -16.31 2.31 -13.08
CA GLU A 75 -15.01 2.15 -12.47
C GLU A 75 -14.00 1.52 -13.44
N ARG A 76 -12.76 2.00 -13.37
CA ARG A 76 -11.63 1.45 -14.11
C ARG A 76 -10.50 1.20 -13.15
N ALA A 77 -9.84 0.05 -13.30
CA ALA A 77 -8.66 -0.26 -12.53
C ALA A 77 -7.59 0.82 -12.79
N PRO A 78 -6.93 1.33 -11.74
CA PRO A 78 -5.75 2.15 -11.91
C PRO A 78 -4.62 1.28 -12.49
N VAL A 79 -4.24 1.53 -13.75
CA VAL A 79 -3.14 0.82 -14.45
C VAL A 79 -1.92 1.72 -14.55
N PHE A 80 -0.74 1.20 -14.23
CA PHE A 80 0.50 1.94 -14.44
C PHE A 80 0.78 2.07 -15.93
N SER A 81 1.24 3.23 -16.36
CA SER A 81 1.83 3.37 -17.70
C SER A 81 3.09 2.51 -17.81
N GLU A 82 3.45 2.11 -19.04
CA GLU A 82 4.67 1.34 -19.27
C GLU A 82 5.93 2.10 -18.81
N GLU A 83 5.92 3.43 -18.96
CA GLU A 83 6.99 4.29 -18.47
C GLU A 83 7.11 4.26 -16.93
N GLU A 84 5.99 4.35 -16.20
CA GLU A 84 5.98 4.19 -14.74
C GLU A 84 6.47 2.81 -14.32
N MET A 85 6.05 1.75 -15.01
CA MET A 85 6.48 0.40 -14.70
C MET A 85 7.98 0.21 -14.94
N GLN A 86 8.55 0.80 -15.99
CA GLN A 86 9.99 0.77 -16.23
C GLN A 86 10.77 1.51 -15.13
N LEU A 87 10.25 2.65 -14.66
CA LEU A 87 10.87 3.41 -13.56
C LEU A 87 10.82 2.62 -12.24
N LEU A 88 9.70 1.96 -11.96
CA LEU A 88 9.53 1.11 -10.79
C LEU A 88 10.42 -0.15 -10.87
N GLU A 89 10.56 -0.75 -12.04
CA GLU A 89 11.49 -1.86 -12.26
C GLU A 89 12.94 -1.43 -11.99
N ASN A 90 13.35 -0.26 -12.49
CA ASN A 90 14.70 0.25 -12.32
C ASN A 90 15.00 0.61 -10.85
N GLY A 91 14.01 1.08 -10.09
CA GLY A 91 14.17 1.47 -8.69
C GLY A 91 13.96 0.34 -7.67
N LEU A 92 12.90 -0.44 -7.85
CA LEU A 92 12.44 -1.48 -6.91
C LEU A 92 12.85 -2.90 -7.35
N GLY A 93 13.34 -3.07 -8.58
CA GLY A 93 13.83 -4.32 -9.14
C GLY A 93 12.80 -5.09 -9.98
N ALA A 94 13.30 -6.03 -10.79
CA ALA A 94 12.50 -6.88 -11.69
C ALA A 94 11.40 -7.68 -10.96
N GLY A 95 11.64 -8.10 -9.72
CA GLY A 95 10.63 -8.82 -8.93
C GLY A 95 9.37 -8.00 -8.65
N PHE A 96 9.46 -6.66 -8.61
CA PHE A 96 8.28 -5.80 -8.51
C PHE A 96 7.48 -5.78 -9.81
N ARG A 97 8.16 -5.73 -10.97
CA ARG A 97 7.50 -5.84 -12.28
C ARG A 97 6.75 -7.16 -12.41
N GLU A 98 7.41 -8.28 -12.11
CA GLU A 98 6.77 -9.61 -12.11
C GLU A 98 5.52 -9.65 -11.21
N PHE A 99 5.62 -9.10 -10.00
CA PHE A 99 4.47 -9.01 -9.08
C PHE A 99 3.30 -8.24 -9.69
N MET A 100 3.57 -7.09 -10.30
CA MET A 100 2.54 -6.26 -10.93
C MET A 100 1.95 -6.94 -12.16
N ASP A 101 2.75 -7.63 -12.97
CA ASP A 101 2.29 -8.38 -14.14
C ASP A 101 1.32 -9.51 -13.71
N PHE A 102 1.65 -10.27 -12.66
CA PHE A 102 0.75 -11.29 -12.12
C PHE A 102 -0.58 -10.68 -11.65
N ARG A 103 -0.51 -9.53 -10.99
CA ARG A 103 -1.70 -8.85 -10.47
C ARG A 103 -2.56 -8.26 -11.59
N GLU A 104 -1.95 -7.68 -12.61
CA GLU A 104 -2.63 -7.17 -13.78
C GLU A 104 -3.31 -8.30 -14.56
N GLN A 105 -2.62 -9.43 -14.76
CA GLN A 105 -3.22 -10.64 -15.33
C GLN A 105 -4.41 -11.14 -14.50
N ASN A 106 -4.29 -11.10 -13.17
CA ASN A 106 -5.37 -11.46 -12.26
C ASN A 106 -6.59 -10.53 -12.42
N LEU A 107 -6.38 -9.22 -12.46
CA LEU A 107 -7.43 -8.23 -12.71
C LEU A 107 -8.06 -8.42 -14.09
N ASN A 108 -7.25 -8.57 -15.13
CA ASN A 108 -7.70 -8.74 -16.52
C ASN A 108 -8.51 -10.02 -16.73
N SER A 109 -8.24 -11.08 -15.96
CA SER A 109 -9.00 -12.33 -16.05
C SER A 109 -10.28 -12.32 -15.21
N SER A 110 -10.30 -11.62 -14.09
CA SER A 110 -11.42 -11.61 -13.14
C SER A 110 -12.44 -10.51 -13.38
N LEU A 111 -12.00 -9.30 -13.76
CA LEU A 111 -12.86 -8.15 -13.97
C LEU A 111 -13.94 -8.40 -15.04
N PRO A 112 -13.63 -9.00 -16.22
CA PRO A 112 -14.66 -9.29 -17.21
C PRO A 112 -15.73 -10.25 -16.68
N VAL A 113 -15.35 -11.21 -15.82
CA VAL A 113 -16.28 -12.16 -15.20
C VAL A 113 -17.22 -11.43 -14.23
N PHE A 114 -16.69 -10.54 -13.38
CA PHE A 114 -17.52 -9.73 -12.48
C PHE A 114 -18.44 -8.79 -13.24
N VAL A 115 -17.94 -8.08 -14.25
CA VAL A 115 -18.73 -7.18 -15.09
C VAL A 115 -19.86 -7.94 -15.78
N GLN A 116 -19.57 -9.09 -16.39
CA GLN A 116 -20.59 -9.91 -17.05
C GLN A 116 -21.69 -10.37 -16.08
N LYS A 117 -21.31 -10.77 -14.85
CA LYS A 117 -22.27 -11.18 -13.81
C LYS A 117 -23.14 -10.02 -13.37
N VAL A 118 -22.54 -8.85 -13.13
CA VAL A 118 -23.26 -7.63 -12.77
C VAL A 118 -24.21 -7.20 -13.88
N GLU A 119 -23.80 -7.29 -15.14
CA GLU A 119 -24.65 -6.99 -16.29
C GLU A 119 -25.84 -7.95 -16.40
N ARG A 120 -25.62 -9.25 -16.17
CA ARG A 120 -26.69 -10.26 -16.15
C ARG A 120 -27.69 -9.97 -15.03
N ALA A 121 -27.21 -9.80 -13.80
CA ALA A 121 -28.05 -9.50 -12.65
C ALA A 121 -28.81 -8.17 -12.84
N ALA A 122 -28.18 -7.16 -13.44
CA ALA A 122 -28.84 -5.90 -13.77
C ALA A 122 -29.91 -6.06 -14.85
N ALA A 123 -29.68 -6.90 -15.87
CA ALA A 123 -30.68 -7.21 -16.89
C ALA A 123 -31.88 -7.95 -16.28
N GLU A 124 -31.63 -8.90 -15.38
CA GLU A 124 -32.68 -9.59 -14.63
C GLU A 124 -33.48 -8.60 -13.78
N LEU A 125 -32.81 -7.76 -12.96
CA LEU A 125 -33.47 -6.73 -12.15
C LEU A 125 -34.33 -5.79 -12.99
N LYS A 126 -33.87 -5.38 -14.18
CA LYS A 126 -34.67 -4.55 -15.11
C LYS A 126 -35.89 -5.27 -15.68
N GLY A 127 -35.78 -6.59 -15.86
CA GLY A 127 -36.84 -7.44 -16.41
C GLY A 127 -37.93 -7.83 -15.41
N LEU A 128 -37.69 -7.64 -14.10
CA LEU A 128 -38.68 -7.97 -13.08
C LEU A 128 -39.85 -6.96 -13.08
N ARG A 129 -41.07 -7.50 -13.05
CA ARG A 129 -42.32 -6.72 -12.93
C ARG A 129 -42.53 -6.17 -11.51
N SER A 130 -43.44 -5.23 -11.36
CA SER A 130 -43.92 -4.76 -10.05
C SER A 130 -44.56 -5.89 -9.24
N ILE A 131 -44.51 -5.78 -7.91
CA ILE A 131 -45.27 -6.63 -7.00
C ILE A 131 -46.73 -6.16 -6.99
N ASP A 132 -47.64 -7.02 -7.43
CA ASP A 132 -49.07 -6.75 -7.46
C ASP A 132 -49.83 -7.48 -6.35
N GLY A 133 -49.24 -8.52 -5.74
CA GLY A 133 -49.83 -9.24 -4.62
C GLY A 133 -48.86 -10.17 -3.86
N MET A 134 -49.36 -10.88 -2.84
CA MET A 134 -48.51 -11.78 -2.03
C MET A 134 -47.99 -13.01 -2.79
N ASP A 135 -48.64 -13.39 -3.90
CA ASP A 135 -48.17 -14.49 -4.76
C ASP A 135 -46.85 -14.14 -5.50
N ASP A 136 -46.47 -12.86 -5.50
CA ASP A 136 -45.22 -12.35 -6.08
C ASP A 136 -44.03 -12.45 -5.12
N LEU A 137 -44.12 -13.23 -4.04
CA LEU A 137 -43.02 -13.42 -3.08
C LEU A 137 -41.73 -13.94 -3.76
N HIS A 138 -41.87 -14.67 -4.87
CA HIS A 138 -40.76 -15.13 -5.69
C HIS A 138 -39.95 -13.96 -6.31
N LEU A 139 -40.58 -12.83 -6.62
CA LEU A 139 -39.91 -11.64 -7.15
C LEU A 139 -38.98 -11.00 -6.11
N LEU A 140 -39.35 -11.04 -4.82
CA LEU A 140 -38.49 -10.58 -3.73
C LEU A 140 -37.24 -11.43 -3.61
N MET A 141 -37.38 -12.76 -3.74
CA MET A 141 -36.25 -13.67 -3.73
C MET A 141 -35.32 -13.39 -4.92
N SER A 142 -35.89 -13.15 -6.11
CA SER A 142 -35.12 -12.75 -7.30
C SER A 142 -34.38 -11.42 -7.11
N VAL A 143 -35.02 -10.40 -6.54
CA VAL A 143 -34.36 -9.11 -6.24
C VAL A 143 -33.26 -9.30 -5.20
N ALA A 144 -33.53 -10.02 -4.11
CA ALA A 144 -32.55 -10.25 -3.05
C ALA A 144 -31.30 -10.96 -3.61
N LYS A 145 -31.50 -12.05 -4.37
CA LYS A 145 -30.41 -12.80 -5.02
C LYS A 145 -29.58 -11.90 -5.94
N ASN A 146 -30.23 -11.19 -6.86
CA ASN A 146 -29.53 -10.36 -7.83
C ASN A 146 -28.83 -9.15 -7.19
N LEU A 147 -29.47 -8.52 -6.19
CA LEU A 147 -28.85 -7.44 -5.44
C LEU A 147 -27.62 -7.94 -4.66
N GLU A 148 -27.70 -9.10 -4.03
CA GLU A 148 -26.57 -9.69 -3.29
C GLU A 148 -25.40 -10.00 -4.24
N MET A 149 -25.67 -10.55 -5.42
CA MET A 149 -24.66 -10.78 -6.45
C MET A 149 -24.00 -9.48 -6.89
N VAL A 150 -24.80 -8.46 -7.26
CA VAL A 150 -24.26 -7.16 -7.71
C VAL A 150 -23.46 -6.49 -6.60
N LYS A 151 -23.97 -6.50 -5.37
CA LYS A 151 -23.27 -5.94 -4.21
C LYS A 151 -21.95 -6.67 -3.97
N SER A 152 -21.95 -8.00 -3.97
CA SER A 152 -20.73 -8.80 -3.78
C SER A 152 -19.67 -8.49 -4.85
N ALA A 153 -20.07 -8.36 -6.10
CA ALA A 153 -19.15 -8.02 -7.19
C ALA A 153 -18.61 -6.58 -7.05
N CYS A 154 -19.49 -5.62 -6.74
CA CYS A 154 -19.11 -4.23 -6.50
C CYS A 154 -18.15 -4.09 -5.32
N ASP A 155 -18.46 -4.69 -4.17
CA ASP A 155 -17.60 -4.64 -2.98
C ASP A 155 -16.22 -5.27 -3.26
N SER A 156 -16.18 -6.37 -4.05
CA SER A 156 -14.92 -7.02 -4.46
C SER A 156 -14.08 -6.11 -5.35
N MET A 157 -14.70 -5.50 -6.37
CA MET A 157 -14.02 -4.57 -7.28
C MET A 157 -13.49 -3.33 -6.55
N GLN A 158 -14.30 -2.72 -5.68
CA GLN A 158 -13.87 -1.58 -4.87
C GLN A 158 -12.68 -1.91 -3.98
N THR A 159 -12.68 -3.10 -3.37
CA THR A 159 -11.56 -3.57 -2.56
C THR A 159 -10.30 -3.74 -3.42
N GLU A 160 -10.42 -4.34 -4.60
CA GLU A 160 -9.31 -4.53 -5.53
C GLU A 160 -8.74 -3.20 -6.06
N PHE A 161 -9.59 -2.23 -6.35
CA PHE A 161 -9.17 -0.89 -6.78
C PHE A 161 -8.51 -0.12 -5.66
N ALA A 162 -9.09 -0.14 -4.45
CA ALA A 162 -8.47 0.47 -3.27
C ALA A 162 -7.10 -0.13 -2.96
N CYS A 163 -6.96 -1.46 -3.05
CA CYS A 163 -5.67 -2.14 -2.94
C CYS A 163 -4.69 -1.68 -4.03
N SER A 164 -5.18 -1.45 -5.25
CA SER A 164 -4.34 -1.01 -6.37
C SER A 164 -3.83 0.41 -6.21
N ASP A 165 -4.70 1.32 -5.77
CA ASP A 165 -4.31 2.68 -5.43
C ASP A 165 -3.33 2.72 -4.26
N ALA A 166 -3.55 1.90 -3.22
CA ALA A 166 -2.63 1.79 -2.09
C ALA A 166 -1.25 1.29 -2.52
N ILE A 167 -1.17 0.24 -3.34
CA ILE A 167 0.09 -0.28 -3.88
C ILE A 167 0.80 0.79 -4.71
N ARG A 168 0.07 1.49 -5.57
CA ARG A 168 0.62 2.59 -6.37
C ARG A 168 1.18 3.70 -5.51
N ALA A 169 0.42 4.16 -4.51
CA ALA A 169 0.86 5.21 -3.61
C ALA A 169 2.11 4.78 -2.83
N SER A 170 2.15 3.55 -2.30
CA SER A 170 3.31 3.01 -1.57
C SER A 170 4.54 2.88 -2.46
N ALA A 171 4.40 2.33 -3.68
CA ALA A 171 5.51 2.17 -4.62
C ALA A 171 6.07 3.53 -5.06
N THR A 172 5.19 4.49 -5.33
CA THR A 172 5.56 5.88 -5.64
C THR A 172 6.34 6.51 -4.48
N THR A 173 5.84 6.35 -3.26
CA THR A 173 6.47 6.90 -2.05
C THR A 173 7.87 6.34 -1.84
N VAL A 174 8.06 5.01 -1.96
CA VAL A 174 9.39 4.40 -1.81
C VAL A 174 10.35 4.90 -2.89
N LEU A 175 9.90 5.01 -4.14
CA LEU A 175 10.74 5.51 -5.22
C LEU A 175 11.15 6.97 -4.99
N HIS A 176 10.23 7.81 -4.50
CA HIS A 176 10.54 9.20 -4.11
C HIS A 176 11.57 9.26 -2.99
N MET A 177 11.37 8.48 -1.92
CA MET A 177 12.32 8.40 -0.80
C MET A 177 13.71 7.94 -1.26
N GLN A 178 13.78 7.00 -2.20
CA GLN A 178 15.03 6.58 -2.81
C GLN A 178 15.76 7.71 -3.52
N TYR A 179 15.08 8.42 -4.45
CA TYR A 179 15.69 9.54 -5.18
C TYR A 179 16.17 10.64 -4.23
N GLN A 180 15.36 11.00 -3.23
CA GLN A 180 15.73 11.98 -2.22
C GLN A 180 16.96 11.56 -1.45
N ARG A 181 17.01 10.32 -0.95
CA ARG A 181 18.15 9.81 -0.18
C ARG A 181 19.43 9.83 -1.01
N GLU A 182 19.37 9.31 -2.24
CA GLU A 182 20.51 9.29 -3.15
C GLU A 182 21.04 10.71 -3.41
N HIS A 183 20.15 11.64 -3.76
CA HIS A 183 20.56 13.02 -4.01
C HIS A 183 20.98 13.78 -2.77
N ALA A 184 20.39 13.52 -1.59
CA ALA A 184 20.82 14.10 -0.33
C ALA A 184 22.23 13.61 0.06
N SER A 185 22.55 12.34 -0.20
CA SER A 185 23.91 11.79 -0.01
C SER A 185 24.92 12.49 -0.92
N ILE A 186 24.62 12.58 -2.21
CA ILE A 186 25.46 13.29 -3.19
C ILE A 186 25.62 14.77 -2.81
N HIS A 187 24.54 15.45 -2.44
CA HIS A 187 24.56 16.87 -2.07
C HIS A 187 25.53 17.12 -0.92
N ARG A 188 25.46 16.29 0.13
CA ARG A 188 26.34 16.40 1.30
C ARG A 188 27.80 16.18 0.95
N GLU A 189 28.10 15.17 0.14
CA GLU A 189 29.47 14.92 -0.31
C GLU A 189 30.03 16.12 -1.07
N LEU A 190 29.28 16.67 -2.02
CA LEU A 190 29.71 17.81 -2.83
C LEU A 190 29.80 19.10 -2.00
N ALA A 191 28.90 19.30 -1.04
CA ALA A 191 28.96 20.43 -0.10
C ALA A 191 30.22 20.36 0.78
N GLY A 192 30.58 19.16 1.26
CA GLY A 192 31.81 18.93 2.00
C GLY A 192 33.05 19.29 1.18
N GLN A 193 33.10 18.84 -0.09
CA GLN A 193 34.20 19.14 -1.01
C GLN A 193 34.31 20.64 -1.34
N VAL A 194 33.19 21.33 -1.61
CA VAL A 194 33.20 22.79 -1.82
C VAL A 194 33.73 23.52 -0.59
N GLY A 195 33.28 23.12 0.61
CA GLY A 195 33.74 23.70 1.88
C GLY A 195 35.25 23.51 2.10
N GLU A 196 35.76 22.31 1.83
CA GLU A 196 37.19 21.98 1.95
C GLU A 196 38.04 22.87 1.04
N VAL A 197 37.71 22.96 -0.26
CA VAL A 197 38.45 23.79 -1.21
C VAL A 197 38.35 25.27 -0.85
N ARG A 198 37.22 25.73 -0.29
CA ARG A 198 37.06 27.10 0.20
C ARG A 198 37.99 27.41 1.37
N ILE A 199 38.11 26.52 2.34
CA ILE A 199 39.02 26.69 3.47
C ILE A 199 40.47 26.70 3.00
N LEU A 200 40.84 25.79 2.10
CA LEU A 200 42.16 25.79 1.45
C LEU A 200 42.46 27.16 0.81
N CYS A 201 41.52 27.72 0.05
CA CYS A 201 41.66 29.05 -0.54
C CYS A 201 41.89 30.16 0.49
N VAL A 202 41.19 30.11 1.63
CA VAL A 202 41.31 31.11 2.70
C VAL A 202 42.68 31.01 3.38
N LEU A 203 43.10 29.80 3.75
CA LEU A 203 44.39 29.54 4.42
C LEU A 203 45.56 29.99 3.54
N GLU A 204 45.53 29.64 2.26
CA GLU A 204 46.59 30.00 1.32
C GLU A 204 46.67 31.51 1.08
N ARG A 205 45.54 32.22 1.08
CA ARG A 205 45.53 33.69 1.04
C ARG A 205 46.17 34.29 2.27
N GLN A 206 45.82 33.81 3.46
CA GLN A 206 46.41 34.28 4.70
C GLN A 206 47.94 34.06 4.70
N ARG A 207 48.39 32.87 4.31
CA ARG A 207 49.84 32.55 4.18
C ARG A 207 50.58 33.50 3.25
N ARG A 208 49.95 33.91 2.14
CA ARG A 208 50.51 34.85 1.15
C ARG A 208 50.39 36.32 1.52
N GLN A 209 49.49 36.70 2.42
CA GLN A 209 49.46 38.06 2.97
C GLN A 209 50.67 38.33 3.87
N ILE A 210 51.20 37.28 4.50
CA ILE A 210 52.39 37.34 5.35
C ILE A 210 53.69 37.47 4.50
N HIS A 211 53.67 37.04 3.24
CA HIS A 211 54.82 37.06 2.32
C HIS A 211 54.56 38.02 1.13
N PRO A 212 55.01 39.29 1.19
CA PRO A 212 54.54 40.36 0.29
C PRO A 212 55.03 40.30 -1.16
N GLN A 213 55.85 39.31 -1.57
CA GLN A 213 56.17 39.09 -2.98
C GLN A 213 55.02 38.37 -3.69
N GLN A 214 53.97 39.10 -4.03
CA GLN A 214 52.81 38.55 -4.73
C GLN A 214 52.99 38.65 -6.25
N ASP A 215 53.16 37.49 -6.89
CA ASP A 215 53.06 37.35 -8.34
C ASP A 215 51.61 37.63 -8.79
N ILE A 216 51.45 38.54 -9.76
CA ILE A 216 50.17 38.92 -10.38
C ILE A 216 49.46 37.70 -10.98
N SER A 217 50.22 36.72 -11.49
CA SER A 217 49.67 35.47 -12.03
C SER A 217 48.92 34.66 -10.95
N LEU A 218 49.48 34.60 -9.75
CA LEU A 218 48.91 33.84 -8.63
C LEU A 218 47.61 34.49 -8.12
N LEU A 219 47.55 35.83 -8.05
CA LEU A 219 46.32 36.54 -7.72
C LEU A 219 45.19 36.28 -8.72
N LYS A 220 45.52 36.17 -10.02
CA LYS A 220 44.53 35.81 -11.05
C LYS A 220 44.00 34.39 -10.84
N SER A 221 44.86 33.43 -10.51
CA SER A 221 44.46 32.05 -10.21
C SER A 221 43.52 31.96 -9.01
N PHE A 222 43.78 32.69 -7.91
CA PHE A 222 42.87 32.71 -6.76
C PHE A 222 41.52 33.37 -7.05
N ARG A 223 41.49 34.47 -7.80
CA ARG A 223 40.21 35.09 -8.21
C ARG A 223 39.40 34.16 -9.10
N TRP A 224 40.06 33.44 -10.00
CA TRP A 224 39.42 32.43 -10.84
C TRP A 224 38.84 31.30 -9.98
N LEU A 225 39.62 30.80 -9.00
CA LEU A 225 39.21 29.72 -8.11
C LEU A 225 38.01 30.11 -7.24
N GLU A 226 38.00 31.31 -6.66
CA GLU A 226 36.83 31.84 -5.95
C GLU A 226 35.60 31.94 -6.83
N LYS A 227 35.75 32.44 -8.06
CA LYS A 227 34.63 32.52 -9.00
C LYS A 227 34.07 31.14 -9.31
N ARG A 228 34.89 30.10 -9.32
CA ARG A 228 34.45 28.70 -9.47
C ARG A 228 33.74 28.18 -8.23
N LEU A 229 34.29 28.43 -7.04
CA LEU A 229 33.66 28.04 -5.78
C LEU A 229 32.31 28.71 -5.57
N TYR A 230 32.20 30.02 -5.85
CA TYR A 230 30.94 30.74 -5.81
C TYR A 230 29.89 30.16 -6.75
N ARG A 231 30.29 29.79 -7.98
CA ARG A 231 29.40 29.06 -8.89
C ARG A 231 29.04 27.67 -8.38
N GLY A 232 29.98 26.98 -7.72
CA GLY A 232 29.75 25.70 -7.06
C GLY A 232 28.68 25.81 -5.97
N GLU A 233 28.74 26.85 -5.13
CA GLU A 233 27.74 27.15 -4.12
C GLU A 233 26.35 27.43 -4.72
N GLN A 234 26.30 28.18 -5.83
CA GLN A 234 25.04 28.37 -6.57
C GLN A 234 24.46 27.05 -7.11
N GLN A 235 25.31 26.16 -7.63
CA GLN A 235 24.85 24.83 -8.07
C GLN A 235 24.42 23.95 -6.90
N LEU A 236 25.10 24.02 -5.75
CA LEU A 236 24.67 23.33 -4.53
C LEU A 236 23.29 23.80 -4.09
N GLN A 237 23.06 25.11 -4.04
CA GLN A 237 21.77 25.68 -3.68
C GLN A 237 20.68 25.22 -4.67
N LYS A 238 20.96 25.28 -5.98
CA LYS A 238 20.06 24.76 -7.00
C LYS A 238 19.77 23.27 -6.80
N HIS A 239 20.78 22.45 -6.50
CA HIS A 239 20.62 21.02 -6.24
C HIS A 239 19.73 20.76 -5.03
N LYS A 240 19.89 21.53 -3.96
CA LYS A 240 19.02 21.48 -2.78
C LYS A 240 17.55 21.75 -3.15
N GLU A 241 17.30 22.79 -3.93
CA GLU A 241 15.95 23.10 -4.44
C GLU A 241 15.39 21.97 -5.32
N MET A 242 16.23 21.28 -6.10
CA MET A 242 15.76 20.10 -6.84
C MET A 242 15.33 18.98 -5.89
N ILE A 243 16.07 18.72 -4.81
CA ILE A 243 15.73 17.69 -3.82
C ILE A 243 14.40 18.01 -3.14
N GLU A 244 14.18 19.26 -2.73
CA GLU A 244 12.91 19.73 -2.16
C GLU A 244 11.76 19.54 -3.17
N ARG A 245 11.96 19.87 -4.45
CA ARG A 245 10.95 19.62 -5.51
C ARG A 245 10.68 18.14 -5.80
N MET A 246 11.61 17.22 -5.50
CA MET A 246 11.32 15.78 -5.60
C MET A 246 10.34 15.34 -4.50
N GLU A 247 10.37 15.97 -3.33
CA GLU A 247 9.43 15.73 -2.23
C GLU A 247 8.01 16.19 -2.54
N GLU A 248 7.89 17.28 -3.29
CA GLU A 248 6.61 17.87 -3.67
C GLU A 248 6.02 17.27 -4.96
N ALA A 249 6.66 16.26 -5.55
CA ALA A 249 6.22 15.70 -6.83
C ALA A 249 4.97 14.82 -6.68
N ASP A 250 3.92 15.10 -7.46
CA ASP A 250 2.63 14.39 -7.38
C ASP A 250 2.67 12.93 -7.88
N ASN A 251 3.62 12.59 -8.76
CA ASN A 251 3.70 11.26 -9.38
C ASN A 251 5.14 10.86 -9.73
N ILE A 252 5.29 9.58 -10.07
CA ILE A 252 6.58 8.94 -10.39
C ILE A 252 7.30 9.64 -11.55
N ILE A 253 6.57 9.94 -12.64
CA ILE A 253 7.14 10.57 -13.83
C ILE A 253 7.68 11.97 -13.51
N SER A 254 6.91 12.76 -12.74
CA SER A 254 7.30 14.10 -12.33
C SER A 254 8.55 14.06 -11.44
N ALA A 255 8.60 13.12 -10.48
CA ALA A 255 9.77 12.93 -9.64
C ALA A 255 11.00 12.51 -10.45
N SER A 256 10.86 11.58 -11.39
CA SER A 256 11.94 11.14 -12.29
C SER A 256 12.48 12.29 -13.16
N ASN A 257 11.59 13.16 -13.66
CA ASN A 257 12.02 14.34 -14.42
C ASN A 257 12.85 15.31 -13.55
N VAL A 258 12.46 15.52 -12.30
CA VAL A 258 13.23 16.36 -11.35
C VAL A 258 14.54 15.69 -10.97
N GLU A 259 14.55 14.37 -10.77
CA GLU A 259 15.74 13.53 -10.56
C GLU A 259 16.76 13.73 -11.69
N GLN A 260 16.32 13.61 -12.94
CA GLN A 260 17.19 13.78 -14.09
C GLN A 260 17.74 15.21 -14.19
N GLN A 261 16.95 16.23 -13.87
CA GLN A 261 17.44 17.60 -13.76
C GLN A 261 18.49 17.75 -12.66
N ALA A 262 18.27 17.14 -11.50
CA ALA A 262 19.23 17.14 -10.39
C ALA A 262 20.55 16.48 -10.79
N ARG A 263 20.53 15.38 -11.56
CA ARG A 263 21.75 14.77 -12.13
C ARG A 263 22.56 15.75 -12.97
N THR A 264 21.91 16.52 -13.84
CA THR A 264 22.63 17.53 -14.66
C THR A 264 23.31 18.61 -13.81
N VAL A 265 22.66 19.03 -12.71
CA VAL A 265 23.23 19.99 -11.75
C VAL A 265 24.42 19.37 -11.02
N VAL A 266 24.29 18.11 -10.58
CA VAL A 266 25.36 17.33 -9.95
C VAL A 266 26.57 17.20 -10.88
N ASP A 267 26.38 16.87 -12.14
CA ASP A 267 27.47 16.73 -13.11
C ASP A 267 28.17 18.06 -13.37
N SER A 268 27.41 19.16 -13.45
CA SER A 268 27.96 20.51 -13.55
C SER A 268 28.82 20.86 -12.32
N LEU A 269 28.34 20.52 -11.12
CA LEU A 269 29.04 20.75 -9.87
C LEU A 269 30.32 19.91 -9.76
N LYS A 270 30.26 18.61 -10.11
CA LYS A 270 31.44 17.73 -10.18
C LYS A 270 32.49 18.28 -11.16
N ALA A 271 32.08 18.79 -12.32
CA ALA A 271 32.99 19.40 -13.29
C ALA A 271 33.63 20.69 -12.74
N LEU A 272 32.87 21.53 -12.03
CA LEU A 272 33.38 22.73 -11.36
C LEU A 272 34.41 22.38 -10.28
N LEU A 273 34.11 21.40 -9.43
CA LEU A 273 35.02 20.91 -8.39
C LEU A 273 36.29 20.32 -8.97
N LYS A 274 36.19 19.47 -10.00
CA LYS A 274 37.36 18.92 -10.69
C LYS A 274 38.25 20.02 -11.29
N ALA A 275 37.65 21.05 -11.90
CA ALA A 275 38.38 22.19 -12.43
C ALA A 275 39.03 23.03 -11.32
N ALA A 276 38.34 23.22 -10.19
CA ALA A 276 38.85 23.91 -9.01
C ALA A 276 40.05 23.18 -8.42
N SER A 277 39.96 21.86 -8.19
CA SER A 277 41.07 21.04 -7.69
C SER A 277 42.24 21.02 -8.65
N SER A 278 41.99 20.95 -9.97
CA SER A 278 43.05 21.00 -10.98
C SER A 278 43.79 22.34 -10.97
N SER A 279 43.06 23.45 -10.80
CA SER A 279 43.66 24.78 -10.66
C SER A 279 44.34 24.99 -9.32
N TRP A 280 43.89 24.34 -8.26
CA TRP A 280 44.55 24.37 -6.95
C TRP A 280 45.92 23.70 -7.05
N ASN A 281 45.97 22.49 -7.61
CA ASN A 281 47.19 21.71 -7.76
C ASN A 281 48.23 22.34 -8.69
N SER A 282 47.81 23.26 -9.57
CA SER A 282 48.73 23.98 -10.46
C SER A 282 49.37 25.22 -9.81
N ILE A 283 48.91 25.64 -8.63
CA ILE A 283 49.48 26.76 -7.90
C ILE A 283 50.76 26.28 -7.19
N PRO A 284 51.95 26.82 -7.56
CA PRO A 284 53.21 26.39 -6.94
C PRO A 284 53.20 26.66 -5.44
N GLY A 285 53.57 25.60 -4.69
CA GLY A 285 53.68 25.62 -3.25
C GLY A 285 52.36 25.78 -2.50
N ALA A 286 51.19 25.67 -3.15
CA ALA A 286 49.89 25.77 -2.48
C ALA A 286 49.82 24.87 -1.23
N VAL A 287 49.16 25.36 -0.17
CA VAL A 287 48.93 24.59 1.07
C VAL A 287 48.47 23.17 0.70
N SER A 288 49.24 22.19 1.15
CA SER A 288 48.91 20.79 0.95
C SER A 288 47.73 20.39 1.83
N GLY A 289 47.04 19.30 1.49
CA GLY A 289 45.93 18.78 2.31
C GLY A 289 46.36 18.48 3.75
N GLY A 290 47.56 17.93 3.94
CA GLY A 290 48.13 17.66 5.27
C GLY A 290 48.46 18.94 6.06
N GLU A 291 49.03 19.96 5.40
CA GLU A 291 49.24 21.27 6.05
C GLU A 291 47.90 21.91 6.45
N ALA A 292 46.88 21.82 5.60
CA ALA A 292 45.56 22.36 5.89
C ALA A 292 44.88 21.65 7.05
N ALA A 293 45.01 20.32 7.13
CA ALA A 293 44.41 19.47 8.16
C ALA A 293 44.89 19.83 9.58
N GLN A 294 46.02 20.51 9.70
CA GLN A 294 46.54 21.01 10.99
C GLN A 294 45.99 22.38 11.38
N SER A 295 45.30 23.09 10.47
CA SER A 295 44.70 24.38 10.80
C SER A 295 43.38 24.20 11.54
N GLU A 296 43.14 25.06 12.54
CA GLU A 296 41.89 25.09 13.31
C GLU A 296 40.65 25.23 12.41
N ALA A 297 40.75 26.03 11.35
CA ALA A 297 39.64 26.23 10.41
C ALA A 297 39.26 24.95 9.65
N MET A 298 40.26 24.17 9.21
CA MET A 298 40.01 22.89 8.55
C MET A 298 39.52 21.84 9.55
N GLN A 299 40.15 21.76 10.72
CA GLN A 299 39.71 20.85 11.79
C GLN A 299 38.26 21.12 12.18
N GLY A 300 37.89 22.39 12.40
CA GLY A 300 36.51 22.78 12.71
C GLY A 300 35.52 22.38 11.61
N HIS A 301 35.88 22.52 10.34
CA HIS A 301 35.04 22.08 9.21
C HIS A 301 34.91 20.55 9.14
N LEU A 302 36.01 19.83 9.28
CA LEU A 302 36.02 18.38 9.27
C LEU A 302 35.19 17.81 10.44
N THR A 303 35.33 18.37 11.64
CA THR A 303 34.46 18.05 12.78
C THR A 303 33.00 18.34 12.47
N ALA A 304 32.68 19.50 11.90
CA ALA A 304 31.30 19.84 11.55
C ALA A 304 30.69 18.88 10.50
N VAL A 305 31.49 18.44 9.52
CA VAL A 305 31.10 17.43 8.54
C VAL A 305 30.87 16.08 9.22
N ALA A 306 31.77 15.64 10.10
CA ALA A 306 31.63 14.39 10.84
C ALA A 306 30.38 14.39 11.74
N CYS A 307 30.19 15.43 12.55
CA CYS A 307 29.03 15.57 13.43
C CYS A 307 27.71 15.59 12.65
N ARG A 308 27.67 16.27 11.50
CA ARG A 308 26.48 16.29 10.63
C ARG A 308 26.17 14.90 10.09
N ALA A 309 27.19 14.19 9.58
CA ALA A 309 27.03 12.83 9.08
C ALA A 309 26.51 11.88 10.17
N ILE A 310 27.02 12.00 11.41
CA ILE A 310 26.53 11.23 12.57
C ILE A 310 25.06 11.57 12.88
N GLY A 311 24.72 12.86 12.98
CA GLY A 311 23.36 13.30 13.28
C GLY A 311 22.33 12.83 12.24
N GLU A 312 22.68 12.90 10.96
CA GLU A 312 21.83 12.41 9.87
C GLU A 312 21.72 10.89 9.86
N ALA A 313 22.82 10.18 10.13
CA ALA A 313 22.81 8.73 10.26
C ALA A 313 21.90 8.27 11.41
N ALA A 314 21.93 8.97 12.55
CA ALA A 314 21.03 8.72 13.67
C ALA A 314 19.56 9.02 13.31
N ALA A 315 19.29 10.15 12.64
CA ALA A 315 17.94 10.50 12.19
C ALA A 315 17.38 9.49 11.19
N ALA A 316 18.22 9.02 10.25
CA ALA A 316 17.86 8.01 9.28
C ALA A 316 17.59 6.65 9.94
N GLY A 317 18.44 6.24 10.89
CA GLY A 317 18.20 5.06 11.73
C GLY A 317 16.88 5.15 12.50
N GLY A 318 16.58 6.30 13.10
CA GLY A 318 15.30 6.54 13.78
C GLY A 318 14.09 6.43 12.85
N ARG A 319 14.17 6.95 11.62
CA ARG A 319 13.10 6.80 10.61
C ARG A 319 12.89 5.33 10.24
N ALA A 320 13.97 4.60 9.99
CA ALA A 320 13.89 3.20 9.64
C ALA A 320 13.28 2.35 10.77
N VAL A 321 13.67 2.59 12.03
CA VAL A 321 13.01 1.97 13.20
C VAL A 321 11.52 2.31 13.25
N SER A 322 11.14 3.56 13.01
CA SER A 322 9.73 3.97 12.98
C SER A 322 8.94 3.23 11.89
N MET A 323 9.52 3.06 10.70
CA MET A 323 8.89 2.31 9.61
C MET A 323 8.71 0.83 9.98
N LEU A 324 9.75 0.20 10.53
CA LEU A 324 9.72 -1.20 10.96
C LEU A 324 8.69 -1.43 12.08
N ASN A 325 8.61 -0.52 13.06
CA ASN A 325 7.59 -0.58 14.11
C ASN A 325 6.18 -0.40 13.55
N ALA A 326 5.99 0.44 12.52
CA ALA A 326 4.70 0.58 11.86
C ALA A 326 4.29 -0.71 11.12
N VAL A 327 5.24 -1.42 10.51
CA VAL A 327 5.01 -2.75 9.91
C VAL A 327 4.61 -3.77 10.97
N GLU A 328 5.31 -3.80 12.11
CA GLU A 328 4.98 -4.71 13.21
C GLU A 328 3.59 -4.44 13.79
N ALA A 329 3.24 -3.16 14.01
CA ALA A 329 1.94 -2.75 14.49
C ALA A 329 0.80 -3.12 13.53
N GLN A 330 1.02 -3.00 12.21
CA GLN A 330 0.05 -3.43 11.20
C GLN A 330 -0.19 -4.94 11.21
N GLY A 331 0.83 -5.72 11.61
CA GLY A 331 0.74 -7.15 11.79
C GLY A 331 -0.12 -7.60 12.97
N LEU A 332 -0.21 -6.76 14.01
CA LEU A 332 -0.97 -7.03 15.25
C LEU A 332 -2.39 -6.43 15.21
N GLY A 333 -2.67 -5.54 14.28
CA GLY A 333 -3.98 -4.92 14.13
C GLY A 333 -4.96 -5.86 13.43
N ASP A 334 -6.06 -6.18 14.12
CA ASP A 334 -7.32 -6.60 13.50
C ASP A 334 -7.75 -5.49 12.54
N SER A 335 -7.31 -5.53 11.27
CA SER A 335 -8.07 -4.88 10.21
C SER A 335 -9.39 -5.62 10.14
N THR A 336 -10.31 -5.19 11.00
CA THR A 336 -11.72 -5.49 10.90
C THR A 336 -12.21 -4.74 9.68
N LEU A 337 -11.89 -5.28 8.49
CA LEU A 337 -12.68 -4.97 7.32
C LEU A 337 -14.12 -5.27 7.70
N SER A 338 -14.97 -4.27 7.49
CA SER A 338 -16.39 -4.24 7.88
C SER A 338 -17.23 -5.37 7.26
N TRP A 339 -16.63 -6.19 6.39
CA TRP A 339 -17.24 -7.37 5.78
C TRP A 339 -17.80 -8.37 6.80
N ASN A 340 -17.25 -8.39 8.03
CA ASN A 340 -17.66 -9.34 9.07
C ASN A 340 -18.76 -8.84 10.03
N LYS A 341 -19.27 -7.61 9.87
CA LYS A 341 -20.10 -6.97 10.92
C LYS A 341 -21.62 -7.16 10.81
N GLU A 342 -22.16 -7.84 9.80
CA GLU A 342 -23.63 -7.99 9.66
C GLU A 342 -24.16 -9.42 9.45
N GLU A 343 -23.33 -10.47 9.47
CA GLU A 343 -23.82 -11.86 9.49
C GLU A 343 -23.71 -12.45 10.90
N GLU A 344 -24.70 -12.14 11.75
CA GLU A 344 -24.91 -12.80 13.04
C GLU A 344 -25.14 -14.30 12.82
N GLY A 345 -24.08 -15.11 12.89
CA GLY A 345 -24.20 -16.58 12.93
C GLY A 345 -23.00 -17.34 12.41
N ILE A 346 -22.31 -16.82 11.38
CA ILE A 346 -21.17 -17.50 10.78
C ILE A 346 -19.90 -16.91 11.38
N LYS A 347 -19.36 -17.55 12.42
CA LYS A 347 -17.98 -17.31 12.86
C LYS A 347 -17.05 -17.77 11.73
N GLN A 348 -16.81 -16.89 10.75
CA GLN A 348 -15.72 -17.10 9.81
C GLN A 348 -14.45 -17.30 10.63
N PRO A 349 -13.69 -18.39 10.41
CA PRO A 349 -12.34 -18.43 10.91
C PRO A 349 -11.60 -17.33 10.17
N ALA A 350 -11.42 -16.19 10.84
CA ALA A 350 -10.56 -15.12 10.37
C ALA A 350 -9.26 -15.80 9.94
N LEU A 351 -8.89 -15.64 8.66
CA LEU A 351 -7.56 -16.02 8.22
C LEU A 351 -6.64 -15.23 9.14
N GLN A 352 -6.06 -15.92 10.14
CA GLN A 352 -5.13 -15.29 11.07
C GLN A 352 -4.09 -14.63 10.20
N ARG A 353 -4.06 -13.29 10.24
CA ARG A 353 -3.09 -12.50 9.51
C ARG A 353 -1.74 -12.83 10.14
N ARG A 354 -1.14 -13.92 9.70
CA ARG A 354 0.22 -14.28 10.10
C ARG A 354 1.10 -13.28 9.40
N VAL A 355 1.64 -12.35 10.20
CA VAL A 355 2.87 -11.67 9.82
C VAL A 355 3.81 -12.76 9.33
N ASN A 356 4.22 -12.69 8.07
CA ASN A 356 5.11 -13.68 7.48
C ASN A 356 6.30 -13.84 8.43
N ALA A 357 6.50 -15.04 8.99
CA ALA A 357 7.51 -15.27 10.03
C ALA A 357 8.92 -14.88 9.53
N ASN A 358 9.15 -14.96 8.22
CA ASN A 358 10.37 -14.49 7.58
C ASN A 358 10.48 -12.96 7.59
N LEU A 359 9.38 -12.23 7.34
CA LEU A 359 9.36 -10.77 7.44
C LEU A 359 9.59 -10.31 8.88
N ALA A 360 8.94 -10.94 9.86
CA ALA A 360 9.18 -10.65 11.28
C ALA A 360 10.64 -10.90 11.68
N LYS A 361 11.24 -11.99 11.20
CA LYS A 361 12.67 -12.29 11.41
C LYS A 361 13.57 -11.24 10.75
N LEU A 362 13.29 -10.86 9.51
CA LEU A 362 14.03 -9.81 8.80
C LEU A 362 13.95 -8.47 9.53
N ILE A 363 12.77 -8.09 10.02
CA ILE A 363 12.58 -6.89 10.84
C ILE A 363 13.40 -6.97 12.14
N ALA A 364 13.36 -8.10 12.84
CA ALA A 364 14.11 -8.29 14.09
C ALA A 364 15.64 -8.25 13.86
N ASP A 365 16.13 -8.88 12.78
CA ASP A 365 17.55 -8.86 12.41
C ASP A 365 17.98 -7.45 11.99
N ALA A 366 17.12 -6.72 11.27
CA ALA A 366 17.31 -5.32 10.91
C ALA A 366 17.41 -4.41 12.15
N LEU A 367 16.47 -4.51 13.10
CA LEU A 367 16.49 -3.73 14.33
C LEU A 367 17.77 -3.98 15.16
N LYS A 368 18.26 -5.22 15.23
CA LYS A 368 19.55 -5.54 15.89
C LYS A 368 20.74 -4.86 15.21
N GLN A 369 20.73 -4.73 13.88
CA GLN A 369 21.79 -4.02 13.17
C GLN A 369 21.79 -2.52 13.51
N VAL A 370 20.61 -1.92 13.72
CA VAL A 370 20.49 -0.52 14.18
C VAL A 370 21.15 -0.31 15.52
N ASP A 371 20.89 -1.20 16.48
CA ASP A 371 21.49 -1.10 17.81
C ASP A 371 23.02 -1.18 17.74
N HIS A 372 23.56 -2.05 16.88
CA HIS A 372 24.99 -2.15 16.65
C HIS A 372 25.58 -0.89 15.99
N VAL A 373 24.94 -0.35 14.97
CA VAL A 373 25.38 0.88 14.28
C VAL A 373 25.30 2.09 15.22
N ASN A 374 24.23 2.22 16.00
CA ASN A 374 24.06 3.27 17.01
C ASN A 374 25.10 3.16 18.13
N ALA A 375 25.37 1.95 18.62
CA ALA A 375 26.41 1.74 19.63
C ALA A 375 27.82 2.08 19.10
N ALA A 376 28.11 1.74 17.84
CA ALA A 376 29.38 2.11 17.20
C ALA A 376 29.53 3.63 17.03
N MET A 377 28.44 4.36 16.78
CA MET A 377 28.46 5.83 16.65
C MET A 377 28.68 6.57 17.97
N ARG A 378 28.39 5.95 19.14
CA ARG A 378 28.62 6.58 20.46
C ARG A 378 30.07 6.49 20.93
N LYS A 379 30.79 5.44 20.54
CA LYS A 379 32.20 5.19 20.93
C LYS A 379 33.19 6.35 20.69
N PRO A 380 33.18 7.08 19.56
CA PRO A 380 34.16 8.15 19.33
C PRO A 380 33.88 9.42 20.14
N VAL A 381 32.66 9.63 20.64
CA VAL A 381 32.33 10.81 21.47
C VAL A 381 32.82 10.60 22.91
N ASP A 382 32.78 9.36 23.40
CA ASP A 382 33.19 9.04 24.77
C ASP A 382 34.71 8.86 24.91
N ALA A 383 35.45 8.63 23.81
CA ALA A 383 36.90 8.46 23.82
C ALA A 383 37.69 9.77 24.03
N ASP A 384 37.07 10.93 23.79
CA ASP A 384 37.66 12.26 24.04
C ASP A 384 37.83 12.54 25.56
N GLU A 385 37.15 11.79 26.43
CA GLU A 385 37.29 11.95 27.89
C GLU A 385 38.49 11.16 28.49
N GLU A 386 39.07 10.18 27.78
CA GLU A 386 40.05 9.24 28.37
C GLU A 386 41.51 9.39 27.93
N THR A 387 41.87 10.21 26.93
CA THR A 387 43.28 10.26 26.44
C THR A 387 43.91 11.66 26.48
N GLN A 388 44.54 11.98 27.62
CA GLN A 388 45.27 13.24 27.86
C GLN A 388 46.77 13.20 27.44
N GLU A 389 47.23 12.17 26.72
CA GLU A 389 48.64 12.03 26.34
C GLU A 389 48.84 11.87 24.81
N GLY A 390 49.37 12.91 24.16
CA GLY A 390 50.05 12.80 22.85
C GLY A 390 49.56 13.74 21.75
N ARG A 391 50.18 14.91 21.59
CA ARG A 391 49.90 15.90 20.52
C ARG A 391 50.12 15.39 19.07
N SER A 392 50.67 14.20 18.87
CA SER A 392 50.88 13.61 17.55
C SER A 392 49.74 12.67 17.09
N SER A 393 48.68 12.48 17.89
CA SER A 393 47.55 11.60 17.58
C SER A 393 46.34 12.31 16.95
N SER A 394 46.29 13.64 16.97
CA SER A 394 45.08 14.42 16.61
C SER A 394 44.68 14.33 15.13
N GLU A 395 45.65 14.29 14.21
CA GLU A 395 45.38 14.15 12.77
C GLU A 395 44.83 12.75 12.44
N ILE A 396 45.42 11.71 13.05
CA ILE A 396 44.98 10.32 12.91
C ILE A 396 43.57 10.16 13.48
N LEU A 397 43.30 10.75 14.64
CA LEU A 397 41.98 10.73 15.29
C LEU A 397 40.91 11.41 14.43
N MET A 398 41.22 12.57 13.84
CA MET A 398 40.28 13.33 12.99
C MET A 398 39.96 12.57 11.69
N GLU A 399 40.97 12.01 11.04
CA GLU A 399 40.78 11.20 9.83
C GLU A 399 39.98 9.93 10.15
N GLU A 400 40.24 9.30 11.28
CA GLU A 400 39.50 8.14 11.77
C GLU A 400 38.04 8.49 12.08
N MET A 401 37.77 9.63 12.73
CA MET A 401 36.42 10.13 12.99
C MET A 401 35.65 10.42 11.69
N LEU A 402 36.28 11.05 10.70
CA LEU A 402 35.67 11.27 9.38
C LEU A 402 35.38 9.96 8.65
N ARG A 403 36.31 9.00 8.72
CA ARG A 403 36.12 7.68 8.10
C ARG A 403 34.98 6.92 8.78
N ALA A 404 34.94 6.92 10.12
CA ALA A 404 33.91 6.29 10.91
C ALA A 404 32.53 6.92 10.64
N SER A 405 32.43 8.25 10.67
CA SER A 405 31.17 8.97 10.41
C SER A 405 30.64 8.75 8.98
N ARG A 406 31.51 8.74 7.96
CA ARG A 406 31.12 8.39 6.57
C ARG A 406 30.66 6.94 6.45
N THR A 407 31.33 6.02 7.13
CA THR A 407 30.95 4.60 7.15
C THR A 407 29.58 4.43 7.81
N ALA A 408 29.37 5.10 8.95
CA ALA A 408 28.11 5.10 9.67
C ALA A 408 26.95 5.70 8.86
N ALA A 409 27.18 6.82 8.15
CA ALA A 409 26.20 7.42 7.26
C ALA A 409 25.79 6.47 6.12
N LYS A 410 26.77 5.85 5.45
CA LYS A 410 26.50 4.86 4.38
C LYS A 410 25.76 3.63 4.90
N ALA A 411 26.15 3.11 6.07
CA ALA A 411 25.47 1.99 6.71
C ALA A 411 24.01 2.34 7.05
N SER A 412 23.77 3.54 7.60
CA SER A 412 22.43 4.00 7.91
C SER A 412 21.58 4.23 6.64
N GLU A 413 22.15 4.76 5.57
CA GLU A 413 21.46 4.91 4.28
C GLU A 413 21.04 3.56 3.69
N ALA A 414 21.94 2.57 3.69
CA ALA A 414 21.62 1.21 3.25
C ALA A 414 20.52 0.59 4.13
N PHE A 415 20.59 0.82 5.44
CA PHE A 415 19.58 0.33 6.36
C PHE A 415 18.20 0.93 6.13
N VAL A 416 18.13 2.24 5.92
CA VAL A 416 16.87 2.93 5.60
C VAL A 416 16.27 2.40 4.31
N HIS A 417 17.11 2.17 3.29
CA HIS A 417 16.66 1.55 2.05
C HIS A 417 16.03 0.18 2.28
N ASP A 418 16.69 -0.69 3.06
CA ASP A 418 16.15 -2.00 3.41
C ASP A 418 14.83 -1.88 4.17
N ALA A 419 14.71 -0.93 5.10
CA ALA A 419 13.48 -0.69 5.86
C ALA A 419 12.32 -0.19 4.97
N GLU A 420 12.58 0.69 4.02
CA GLU A 420 11.60 1.15 3.02
C GLU A 420 11.11 -0.02 2.15
N LEU A 421 12.03 -0.87 1.67
CA LEU A 421 11.68 -2.05 0.89
C LEU A 421 10.91 -3.08 1.70
N MET A 422 11.26 -3.29 2.98
CA MET A 422 10.51 -4.16 3.88
C MET A 422 9.11 -3.61 4.15
N TRP A 423 8.98 -2.30 4.34
CA TRP A 423 7.69 -1.64 4.49
C TRP A 423 6.82 -1.80 3.26
N LEU A 424 7.35 -1.55 2.06
CA LEU A 424 6.64 -1.81 0.81
C LEU A 424 6.24 -3.28 0.71
N ARG A 425 7.16 -4.21 0.94
CA ARG A 425 6.87 -5.65 0.92
C ARG A 425 5.77 -6.03 1.90
N ALA A 426 5.68 -5.40 3.06
CA ALA A 426 4.57 -5.61 3.99
C ALA A 426 3.23 -5.15 3.39
N GLN A 427 3.18 -3.97 2.77
CA GLN A 427 1.98 -3.48 2.08
C GLN A 427 1.55 -4.40 0.93
N LEU A 428 2.50 -4.87 0.12
CA LEU A 428 2.22 -5.80 -0.98
C LEU A 428 1.67 -7.13 -0.46
N ASN A 429 2.25 -7.68 0.61
CA ASN A 429 1.72 -8.89 1.26
C ASN A 429 0.31 -8.67 1.82
N ASN A 430 0.05 -7.53 2.46
CA ASN A 430 -1.28 -7.20 2.96
C ASN A 430 -2.31 -7.17 1.83
N SER A 431 -1.97 -6.58 0.68
CA SER A 431 -2.85 -6.59 -0.49
C SER A 431 -3.13 -8.02 -0.99
N LEU A 432 -2.10 -8.88 -1.05
CA LEU A 432 -2.31 -10.28 -1.45
C LEU A 432 -3.17 -11.04 -0.44
N ASP A 433 -3.02 -10.75 0.85
CA ASP A 433 -3.85 -11.35 1.90
C ASP A 433 -5.33 -10.97 1.73
N LEU A 434 -5.61 -9.73 1.34
CA LEU A 434 -6.97 -9.30 1.02
C LEU A 434 -7.52 -10.03 -0.22
N ASP A 435 -6.73 -10.13 -1.29
CA ASP A 435 -7.14 -10.86 -2.51
C ASP A 435 -7.43 -12.35 -2.22
N MET A 436 -6.60 -12.99 -1.38
CA MET A 436 -6.81 -14.37 -0.95
C MET A 436 -8.04 -14.52 -0.05
N GLN A 437 -8.30 -13.56 0.85
CA GLN A 437 -9.50 -13.54 1.69
C GLN A 437 -10.77 -13.40 0.85
N LEU A 438 -10.79 -12.48 -0.11
CA LEU A 438 -11.89 -12.32 -1.06
C LEU A 438 -12.14 -13.63 -1.82
N SER A 439 -11.08 -14.26 -2.32
CA SER A 439 -11.15 -15.54 -3.02
C SER A 439 -11.73 -16.65 -2.12
N ALA A 440 -11.33 -16.70 -0.85
CA ALA A 440 -11.89 -17.66 0.12
C ALA A 440 -13.37 -17.40 0.42
N THR A 441 -13.79 -16.15 0.55
CA THR A 441 -15.20 -15.79 0.73
C THR A 441 -16.03 -16.18 -0.50
N LEU A 442 -15.52 -15.96 -1.72
CA LEU A 442 -16.20 -16.36 -2.95
C LEU A 442 -16.35 -17.89 -3.05
N ALA A 443 -15.29 -18.64 -2.72
CA ALA A 443 -15.34 -20.09 -2.67
C ALA A 443 -16.34 -20.60 -1.63
N GLN A 444 -16.35 -20.02 -0.42
CA GLN A 444 -17.31 -20.37 0.64
C GLN A 444 -18.75 -20.11 0.21
N ARG A 445 -19.03 -18.96 -0.41
CA ARG A 445 -20.36 -18.63 -0.94
C ARG A 445 -20.81 -19.62 -2.01
N ALA A 446 -19.91 -20.01 -2.92
CA ALA A 446 -20.19 -21.04 -3.91
C ALA A 446 -20.51 -22.40 -3.27
N THR A 447 -19.76 -22.80 -2.23
CA THR A 447 -20.02 -24.04 -1.47
C THR A 447 -21.36 -24.00 -0.75
N ALA A 448 -21.72 -22.87 -0.15
CA ALA A 448 -23.01 -22.68 0.50
C ALA A 448 -24.17 -22.73 -0.52
N ALA A 449 -24.02 -22.08 -1.68
CA ALA A 449 -24.98 -22.05 -2.76
C ALA A 449 -25.33 -23.46 -3.32
N VAL A 450 -24.37 -24.38 -3.25
CA VAL A 450 -24.50 -25.77 -3.69
C VAL A 450 -24.96 -26.71 -2.56
N GLY A 451 -25.05 -26.24 -1.32
CA GLY A 451 -25.47 -27.07 -0.17
C GLY A 451 -24.41 -28.05 0.33
N MET A 452 -23.13 -27.78 0.02
CA MET A 452 -21.99 -28.62 0.42
C MET A 452 -21.30 -28.12 1.70
N ALA A 453 -21.89 -27.17 2.42
CA ALA A 453 -21.36 -26.67 3.68
C ALA A 453 -21.42 -27.79 4.74
N THR A 454 -20.28 -28.15 5.30
CA THR A 454 -20.10 -29.26 6.25
C THR A 454 -20.58 -28.94 7.69
N GLY A 455 -21.27 -27.82 7.89
CA GLY A 455 -21.78 -27.38 9.21
C GLY A 455 -23.26 -27.72 9.40
N GLU A 456 -23.57 -28.34 10.54
CA GLU A 456 -24.93 -28.65 10.99
C GLU A 456 -25.77 -27.37 11.21
N GLU A 457 -26.47 -26.89 10.19
CA GLU A 457 -27.71 -26.11 10.41
C GLU A 457 -28.86 -26.63 9.54
N PRO A 458 -29.91 -27.21 10.13
CA PRO A 458 -31.00 -27.87 9.41
C PRO A 458 -32.14 -26.94 8.94
N THR A 459 -32.02 -25.61 8.99
CA THR A 459 -33.17 -24.70 8.76
C THR A 459 -33.23 -23.99 7.39
N GLN A 460 -32.19 -24.03 6.55
CA GLN A 460 -32.22 -23.46 5.18
C GLN A 460 -32.39 -24.49 4.04
N GLN A 461 -32.81 -25.72 4.35
CA GLN A 461 -32.84 -26.87 3.43
C GLN A 461 -33.83 -26.83 2.25
N ARG A 462 -34.53 -25.72 1.95
CA ARG A 462 -35.63 -25.76 0.96
C ARG A 462 -35.23 -25.60 -0.51
N TRP A 463 -34.00 -25.21 -0.84
CA TRP A 463 -33.65 -24.81 -2.22
C TRP A 463 -32.29 -25.27 -2.73
N HIS A 464 -31.81 -26.45 -2.31
CA HIS A 464 -30.62 -27.01 -2.94
C HIS A 464 -30.94 -27.44 -4.40
N PRO A 465 -30.10 -27.08 -5.38
CA PRO A 465 -30.19 -27.67 -6.71
C PRO A 465 -29.85 -29.17 -6.60
N GLU A 466 -30.69 -30.04 -7.15
CA GLU A 466 -30.36 -31.45 -7.29
C GLU A 466 -29.23 -31.56 -8.31
N MET A 467 -28.04 -31.90 -7.84
CA MET A 467 -26.87 -32.09 -8.70
C MET A 467 -26.69 -33.56 -9.06
N SER A 468 -26.24 -33.83 -10.28
CA SER A 468 -25.86 -35.18 -10.66
C SER A 468 -24.59 -35.62 -9.92
N ALA A 469 -24.35 -36.94 -9.85
CA ALA A 469 -23.14 -37.47 -9.22
C ALA A 469 -21.86 -36.94 -9.89
N ASP A 470 -21.88 -36.73 -11.20
CA ASP A 470 -20.77 -36.17 -11.97
C ASP A 470 -20.52 -34.72 -11.59
N ASP A 471 -21.59 -33.91 -11.48
CA ASP A 471 -21.49 -32.50 -11.08
C ASP A 471 -20.99 -32.35 -9.64
N ILE A 472 -21.44 -33.23 -8.73
CA ILE A 472 -20.98 -33.28 -7.33
C ILE A 472 -19.47 -33.57 -7.29
N LYS A 473 -19.00 -34.48 -8.15
CA LYS A 473 -17.58 -34.82 -8.25
C LYS A 473 -16.78 -33.64 -8.80
N GLU A 474 -17.22 -33.04 -9.90
CA GLU A 474 -16.56 -31.88 -10.50
C GLU A 474 -16.42 -30.71 -9.50
N PHE A 475 -17.49 -30.41 -8.74
CA PHE A 475 -17.44 -29.37 -7.72
C PHE A 475 -16.45 -29.69 -6.59
N LYS A 476 -16.39 -30.96 -6.15
CA LYS A 476 -15.42 -31.40 -5.14
C LYS A 476 -13.98 -31.28 -5.63
N ASP A 477 -13.72 -31.66 -6.88
CA ASP A 477 -12.40 -31.57 -7.49
C ASP A 477 -11.93 -30.09 -7.57
N LEU A 478 -12.84 -29.16 -7.94
CA LEU A 478 -12.56 -27.72 -7.92
C LEU A 478 -12.30 -27.18 -6.50
N LEU A 479 -13.04 -27.66 -5.50
CA LEU A 479 -12.87 -27.23 -4.11
C LEU A 479 -11.55 -27.76 -3.53
N GLU A 480 -11.18 -29.00 -3.83
CA GLU A 480 -9.88 -29.58 -3.46
C GLU A 480 -8.73 -28.81 -4.12
N GLN A 481 -8.86 -28.46 -5.41
CA GLN A 481 -7.92 -27.59 -6.09
C GLN A 481 -7.78 -26.22 -5.38
N PHE A 482 -8.90 -25.60 -4.98
CA PHE A 482 -8.88 -24.35 -4.23
C PHE A 482 -8.14 -24.48 -2.89
N HIS A 483 -8.37 -25.57 -2.14
CA HIS A 483 -7.67 -25.83 -0.88
C HIS A 483 -6.17 -26.03 -1.07
N HIS A 484 -5.75 -26.80 -2.09
CA HIS A 484 -4.33 -26.96 -2.41
C HIS A 484 -3.66 -25.63 -2.78
N LEU A 485 -4.34 -24.77 -3.54
CA LEU A 485 -3.84 -23.44 -3.88
C LEU A 485 -3.72 -22.55 -2.65
N ARG A 486 -4.67 -22.64 -1.71
CA ARG A 486 -4.61 -21.94 -0.43
C ARG A 486 -3.40 -22.38 0.40
N ASP A 487 -3.17 -23.68 0.51
CA ASP A 487 -2.01 -24.22 1.24
C ASP A 487 -0.69 -23.82 0.56
N GLY A 488 -0.66 -23.83 -0.77
CA GLY A 488 0.44 -23.30 -1.57
C GLY A 488 0.71 -21.81 -1.30
N ALA A 489 -0.34 -20.99 -1.25
CA ALA A 489 -0.21 -19.56 -0.98
C ALA A 489 0.27 -19.27 0.45
N LEU A 490 -0.15 -20.08 1.42
CA LEU A 490 0.28 -19.98 2.82
C LEU A 490 1.73 -20.46 3.05
N SER A 491 2.23 -21.33 2.18
CA SER A 491 3.61 -21.83 2.23
C SER A 491 4.60 -21.05 1.35
N ALA A 492 4.10 -20.17 0.48
CA ALA A 492 4.90 -19.32 -0.38
C ALA A 492 5.77 -18.35 0.43
N ASN A 493 7.07 -18.32 0.11
CA ASN A 493 8.05 -17.47 0.82
C ASN A 493 8.39 -16.21 0.01
N ALA A 494 8.38 -16.32 -1.31
CA ALA A 494 8.63 -15.19 -2.21
C ALA A 494 7.33 -14.44 -2.55
N LEU A 495 7.46 -13.15 -2.83
CA LEU A 495 6.31 -12.30 -3.13
C LEU A 495 5.63 -12.69 -4.46
N ASN A 496 6.42 -13.03 -5.47
CA ASN A 496 5.92 -13.48 -6.78
C ASN A 496 5.23 -14.85 -6.69
N GLU A 497 5.78 -15.80 -5.93
CA GLU A 497 5.12 -17.08 -5.62
C GLU A 497 3.75 -16.86 -4.98
N ARG A 498 3.68 -15.96 -3.99
CA ARG A 498 2.44 -15.65 -3.28
C ARG A 498 1.43 -14.93 -4.18
N ALA A 499 1.89 -14.00 -5.03
CA ALA A 499 1.03 -13.30 -6.00
C ALA A 499 0.45 -14.27 -7.03
N SER A 500 1.28 -15.18 -7.56
CA SER A 500 0.84 -16.25 -8.46
C SER A 500 -0.17 -17.17 -7.77
N ALA A 501 0.09 -17.60 -6.54
CA ALA A 501 -0.85 -18.43 -5.78
C ALA A 501 -2.18 -17.71 -5.49
N ALA A 502 -2.15 -16.44 -5.13
CA ALA A 502 -3.35 -15.62 -4.93
C ALA A 502 -4.17 -15.48 -6.22
N ALA A 503 -3.51 -15.26 -7.36
CA ALA A 503 -4.16 -15.21 -8.67
C ALA A 503 -4.84 -16.55 -9.02
N MET A 504 -4.14 -17.67 -8.81
CA MET A 504 -4.71 -19.01 -9.03
C MET A 504 -5.88 -19.29 -8.09
N MET A 505 -5.79 -18.91 -6.81
CA MET A 505 -6.89 -19.03 -5.84
C MET A 505 -8.12 -18.26 -6.31
N LYS A 506 -7.93 -17.02 -6.79
CA LYS A 506 -9.02 -16.21 -7.32
C LYS A 506 -9.67 -16.86 -8.53
N GLN A 507 -8.87 -17.38 -9.47
CA GLN A 507 -9.38 -18.08 -10.64
C GLN A 507 -10.19 -19.34 -10.24
N ALA A 508 -9.70 -20.14 -9.29
CA ALA A 508 -10.42 -21.31 -8.79
C ALA A 508 -11.72 -20.91 -8.07
N ALA A 509 -11.70 -19.85 -7.25
CA ALA A 509 -12.90 -19.31 -6.61
C ALA A 509 -13.93 -18.85 -7.63
N LEU A 510 -13.52 -18.13 -8.68
CA LEU A 510 -14.41 -17.71 -9.77
C LEU A 510 -15.03 -18.90 -10.50
N LYS A 511 -14.25 -19.95 -10.79
CA LYS A 511 -14.78 -21.20 -11.38
C LYS A 511 -15.84 -21.85 -10.49
N LEU A 512 -15.58 -21.94 -9.18
CA LEU A 512 -16.55 -22.44 -8.21
C LEU A 512 -17.83 -21.60 -8.23
N THR A 513 -17.71 -20.27 -8.26
CA THR A 513 -18.88 -19.37 -8.29
C THR A 513 -19.68 -19.51 -9.60
N VAL A 514 -19.00 -19.55 -10.75
CA VAL A 514 -19.67 -19.74 -12.06
C VAL A 514 -20.38 -21.09 -12.10
N PHE A 515 -19.72 -22.15 -11.64
CA PHE A 515 -20.33 -23.48 -11.56
C PHE A 515 -21.59 -23.48 -10.68
N ALA A 516 -21.52 -22.87 -9.49
CA ALA A 516 -22.66 -22.79 -8.58
C ALA A 516 -23.85 -22.03 -9.21
N GLU A 517 -23.59 -20.95 -9.94
CA GLU A 517 -24.61 -20.15 -10.63
C GLU A 517 -25.27 -20.94 -11.77
N GLU A 518 -24.49 -21.58 -12.64
CA GLU A 518 -25.00 -22.37 -13.76
C GLU A 518 -25.94 -23.50 -13.30
N ARG A 519 -25.67 -24.09 -12.13
CA ARG A 519 -26.52 -25.14 -11.54
C ARG A 519 -27.77 -24.59 -10.85
N GLN A 520 -27.74 -23.35 -10.38
CA GLN A 520 -28.96 -22.69 -9.89
C GLN A 520 -29.91 -22.29 -11.03
N GLU A 521 -29.38 -22.02 -12.23
CA GLU A 521 -30.19 -21.63 -13.39
C GLU A 521 -30.79 -22.83 -14.14
N GLN A 522 -30.31 -24.06 -13.92
CA GLN A 522 -30.86 -25.25 -14.58
C GLN A 522 -32.29 -25.55 -14.08
N PRO A 523 -33.27 -25.64 -15.00
CA PRO A 523 -34.64 -25.97 -14.61
C PRO A 523 -34.68 -27.39 -14.01
N ARG A 524 -35.23 -27.51 -12.80
CA ARG A 524 -35.50 -28.81 -12.17
C ARG A 524 -36.32 -29.66 -13.14
N ARG A 525 -35.69 -30.66 -13.77
CA ARG A 525 -36.39 -31.66 -14.58
C ARG A 525 -37.27 -32.46 -13.62
N ARG A 526 -38.57 -32.17 -13.64
CA ARG A 526 -39.59 -32.91 -12.89
C ARG A 526 -39.85 -34.28 -13.50
#